data_AF-A0A813UR20-F1
#
_entry.id   AF-A0A813UR20-F1
#
_cell.length_a   1.000
_cell.length_b   1.000
_cell.length_c   1.000
_cell.angle_alpha   90.00
_cell.angle_beta   90.00
_cell.angle_gamma   90.00
#
_symmetry.space_group_name_H-M   'P 1'
#
loop_
_entity.id
_entity.type
_entity.pdbx_description
1 polymer ?
#
loop_
_entity_poly.entity_id
_entity_poly.type
_entity_poly.pdbx_seq_one_letter_code
_entity_poly.pdbx_strand_id
1 'polypeptide(L)'
;MVIKTLPIPTTKSNGNNQLGSKKQLSLSQSVSCLPDDRSEQQHRLPDAADLRRMCIITKSDLNRIYDNLERRQRDKDAVRQELERKKEMTERSAQITKQWPNTIIGARERKLELKKIRDQEEEERKKVLDLEEEKLAAERRREQIEKAKQLQYYETDRVRKFHTSLLLTEVLKERDLQIEMKNRIEQMRQADENDERQRFQEAQNEFYKAEQEKIEKKSKDRANLAKYHLAQANQRKSQYVQEKQKDQQEGDEYRRLAEQHALEQLELEHFKKLTQKDVKNMYDKVLDDKQKVKQMEQQMDEEEDEELRVYAEAKKKIARLRREKELQANQEKQDARDHMIGYLGSLQKRAEADNDTQIFRARAQKEAKDLREEQEKLEKQQKMQESIAKHRHETMKRRETDREIEEREDAEMRRKKAESDRLYLLYQQEKEKQRMQDAQAISEYHLKQAQERKDRQCDLKASEMDEVQLDRHMTEVEKQQYQDYTGRVISYMEENGRNTYPMKRTVTEEIKRFDQLNHAYKKTETSPNGNGEKKPGSQDKKSLDETKKHLGFQWDIPNK
;
A
#
# COMPACT_ATOMS: atom_id res chain seq x y z
N MET A 1 -10.41 -24.54 3.08
CA MET A 1 -9.21 -25.39 3.03
C MET A 1 -9.61 -26.75 2.49
N VAL A 2 -8.89 -27.31 1.51
CA VAL A 2 -9.11 -28.68 1.00
C VAL A 2 -7.73 -29.32 0.84
N ILE A 3 -7.42 -30.32 1.66
CA ILE A 3 -6.10 -30.96 1.68
C ILE A 3 -6.09 -32.07 0.61
N LYS A 4 -5.44 -31.80 -0.52
CA LYS A 4 -5.06 -32.85 -1.49
C LYS A 4 -3.70 -33.40 -1.10
N THR A 5 -3.64 -34.69 -0.79
CA THR A 5 -2.39 -35.41 -0.52
C THR A 5 -1.62 -35.69 -1.81
N LEU A 6 -0.29 -35.56 -1.74
CA LEU A 6 0.62 -35.93 -2.83
C LEU A 6 1.17 -37.35 -2.59
N PRO A 7 1.27 -38.21 -3.63
CA PRO A 7 1.86 -39.53 -3.52
C PRO A 7 3.39 -39.49 -3.64
N ILE A 8 4.06 -40.41 -2.92
CA ILE A 8 5.52 -40.61 -2.95
C ILE A 8 5.90 -41.43 -4.19
N PRO A 9 6.97 -41.09 -4.94
CA PRO A 9 7.44 -41.90 -6.07
C PRO A 9 8.02 -43.24 -5.59
N THR A 10 7.64 -44.34 -6.23
CA THR A 10 8.24 -45.67 -6.00
C THR A 10 9.06 -46.10 -7.19
N THR A 11 10.30 -46.52 -6.94
CA THR A 11 11.20 -47.05 -7.96
C THR A 11 10.80 -48.48 -8.34
N LYS A 12 10.24 -48.66 -9.54
CA LYS A 12 10.06 -49.99 -10.14
C LYS A 12 11.05 -50.19 -11.28
N SER A 13 11.94 -51.17 -11.12
CA SER A 13 12.71 -51.72 -12.23
C SER A 13 11.77 -52.50 -13.15
N ASN A 14 11.95 -52.32 -14.46
CA ASN A 14 11.30 -53.12 -15.50
C ASN A 14 12.38 -53.61 -16.46
N GLY A 15 12.64 -54.91 -16.47
CA GLY A 15 13.56 -55.58 -17.38
C GLY A 15 13.00 -56.97 -17.66
N ASN A 16 12.24 -57.11 -18.75
CA ASN A 16 11.42 -58.29 -19.00
C ASN A 16 12.16 -59.35 -19.81
N ASN A 17 11.71 -60.60 -19.71
CA ASN A 17 12.35 -61.78 -20.29
C ASN A 17 12.44 -61.77 -21.83
N GLN A 18 13.46 -62.44 -22.37
CA GLN A 18 13.28 -63.32 -23.53
C GLN A 18 14.26 -64.51 -23.48
N LEU A 19 13.79 -65.69 -23.87
CA LEU A 19 14.59 -66.93 -23.91
C LEU A 19 15.32 -67.06 -25.26
N GLY A 20 16.54 -67.61 -25.25
CA GLY A 20 17.37 -67.74 -26.46
C GLY A 20 18.43 -68.84 -26.36
N SER A 21 18.00 -70.11 -26.26
CA SER A 21 18.89 -71.27 -26.13
C SER A 21 19.87 -71.45 -27.31
N LYS A 22 21.13 -71.80 -26.99
CA LYS A 22 21.88 -72.82 -27.75
C LYS A 22 22.93 -73.52 -26.89
N LYS A 23 23.00 -74.85 -27.06
CA LYS A 23 23.81 -75.77 -26.27
C LYS A 23 25.31 -75.59 -26.53
N GLN A 24 26.14 -75.73 -25.49
CA GLN A 24 27.45 -76.36 -25.67
C GLN A 24 27.26 -77.89 -25.74
N LEU A 25 27.99 -78.54 -26.64
CA LEU A 25 28.18 -79.98 -26.72
C LEU A 25 29.61 -80.25 -27.22
N SER A 26 30.15 -81.41 -26.87
CA SER A 26 31.57 -81.74 -26.97
C SER A 26 31.88 -82.80 -28.03
N LEU A 27 33.18 -83.13 -28.14
CA LEU A 27 33.77 -84.40 -28.62
C LEU A 27 34.22 -84.48 -30.10
N SER A 28 35.12 -85.44 -30.33
CA SER A 28 35.93 -85.83 -31.52
C SER A 28 36.91 -84.76 -32.07
N GLN A 29 38.22 -85.00 -32.30
CA GLN A 29 39.10 -86.15 -32.64
C GLN A 29 39.42 -86.34 -34.13
N SER A 30 40.65 -85.99 -34.52
CA SER A 30 41.55 -86.61 -35.53
C SER A 30 42.84 -85.75 -35.54
N VAL A 31 44.06 -86.19 -35.21
CA VAL A 31 44.86 -87.42 -35.48
C VAL A 31 45.53 -87.43 -36.86
N SER A 32 46.76 -86.92 -36.90
CA SER A 32 47.89 -87.38 -37.74
C SER A 32 49.16 -86.60 -37.32
N CYS A 33 50.04 -87.11 -36.47
CA CYS A 33 50.98 -88.25 -36.58
C CYS A 33 52.30 -87.91 -37.30
N LEU A 34 53.38 -87.81 -36.51
CA LEU A 34 54.74 -88.31 -36.78
C LEU A 34 55.62 -88.05 -35.52
N PRO A 35 56.21 -89.07 -34.87
CA PRO A 35 57.19 -88.89 -33.81
C PRO A 35 58.62 -88.87 -34.38
N ASP A 36 59.50 -88.00 -33.85
CA ASP A 36 60.91 -87.93 -34.23
C ASP A 36 61.78 -88.36 -33.03
N ASP A 37 61.92 -89.69 -32.85
CA ASP A 37 62.66 -90.31 -31.74
C ASP A 37 64.17 -90.07 -31.86
N ARG A 38 64.67 -89.01 -31.20
CA ARG A 38 66.12 -88.79 -31.02
C ARG A 38 66.61 -89.49 -29.76
N SER A 39 66.77 -90.81 -29.85
CA SER A 39 67.52 -91.59 -28.86
C SER A 39 69.03 -91.34 -29.03
N GLU A 40 69.71 -90.95 -27.96
CA GLU A 40 71.17 -90.72 -27.95
C GLU A 40 71.94 -92.06 -27.97
N GLN A 41 72.09 -92.64 -29.15
CA GLN A 41 72.89 -93.86 -29.34
C GLN A 41 74.39 -93.53 -29.26
N GLN A 42 75.03 -93.88 -28.15
CA GLN A 42 76.48 -93.80 -28.00
C GLN A 42 77.18 -94.79 -28.93
N HIS A 43 77.68 -94.31 -30.06
CA HIS A 43 78.45 -95.12 -31.00
C HIS A 43 79.77 -95.61 -30.37
N ARG A 44 79.91 -96.93 -30.20
CA ARG A 44 81.24 -97.56 -30.06
C ARG A 44 81.96 -97.50 -31.39
N LEU A 45 83.28 -97.26 -31.35
CA LEU A 45 84.14 -97.38 -32.52
C LEU A 45 84.22 -98.86 -32.97
N PRO A 46 84.13 -99.18 -34.27
CA PRO A 46 84.30 -100.54 -34.78
C PRO A 46 85.75 -101.04 -34.63
N ASP A 47 85.89 -102.36 -34.44
CA ASP A 47 87.18 -103.04 -34.45
C ASP A 47 87.73 -103.21 -35.89
N ALA A 48 89.03 -103.44 -36.03
CA ALA A 48 89.83 -103.15 -37.23
C ALA A 48 89.61 -104.07 -38.46
N ALA A 49 88.50 -104.80 -38.54
CA ALA A 49 88.29 -105.88 -39.53
C ALA A 49 87.62 -105.44 -40.85
N ASP A 50 86.79 -104.39 -40.87
CA ASP A 50 85.69 -104.29 -41.85
C ASP A 50 85.96 -103.40 -43.09
N LEU A 51 87.22 -103.04 -43.36
CA LEU A 51 87.62 -102.09 -44.40
C LEU A 51 87.63 -102.62 -45.86
N ARG A 52 86.96 -103.75 -46.15
CA ARG A 52 87.12 -104.48 -47.44
C ARG A 52 85.86 -104.68 -48.29
N ARG A 53 84.78 -103.91 -48.08
CA ARG A 53 83.50 -104.07 -48.82
C ARG A 53 82.82 -102.74 -49.21
N MET A 54 83.24 -102.10 -50.31
CA MET A 54 82.51 -100.96 -50.91
C MET A 54 82.57 -100.96 -52.45
N CYS A 55 81.59 -100.30 -53.09
CA CYS A 55 81.48 -100.07 -54.53
C CYS A 55 81.06 -98.60 -54.79
N ILE A 56 81.34 -98.05 -55.97
CA ILE A 56 81.33 -96.59 -56.23
C ILE A 56 80.39 -96.23 -57.40
N ILE A 57 79.67 -95.11 -57.29
CA ILE A 57 78.67 -94.61 -58.26
C ILE A 57 79.10 -93.24 -58.81
N THR A 58 78.73 -92.93 -60.06
CA THR A 58 79.08 -91.71 -60.80
C THR A 58 78.17 -90.50 -60.55
N LYS A 59 78.76 -89.29 -60.64
CA LYS A 59 78.09 -88.00 -60.37
C LYS A 59 77.00 -87.62 -61.40
N SER A 60 77.09 -88.11 -62.62
CA SER A 60 76.11 -87.92 -63.70
C SER A 60 74.69 -88.35 -63.30
N ASP A 61 74.60 -89.47 -62.60
CA ASP A 61 73.35 -90.19 -62.35
C ASP A 61 72.56 -89.56 -61.21
N LEU A 62 73.25 -88.96 -60.24
CA LEU A 62 72.67 -88.12 -59.18
C LEU A 62 71.91 -86.93 -59.77
N ASN A 63 72.53 -86.15 -60.66
CA ASN A 63 71.90 -84.94 -61.22
C ASN A 63 70.60 -85.28 -61.98
N ARG A 64 70.60 -86.37 -62.78
CA ARG A 64 69.40 -86.80 -63.52
C ARG A 64 68.24 -87.21 -62.59
N ILE A 65 68.53 -87.66 -61.37
CA ILE A 65 67.51 -88.01 -60.37
C ILE A 65 66.88 -86.75 -59.77
N TYR A 66 67.68 -85.72 -59.47
CA TYR A 66 67.18 -84.46 -58.90
C TYR A 66 66.18 -83.73 -59.82
N ASP A 67 66.54 -83.48 -61.08
CA ASP A 67 65.69 -82.71 -62.03
C ASP A 67 64.27 -83.30 -62.20
N ASN A 68 64.15 -84.62 -62.12
CA ASN A 68 62.87 -85.33 -62.27
C ASN A 68 61.98 -85.26 -61.03
N LEU A 69 62.55 -85.11 -59.83
CA LEU A 69 61.81 -85.00 -58.58
C LEU A 69 61.11 -83.62 -58.47
N GLU A 70 61.78 -82.55 -58.90
CA GLU A 70 61.30 -81.17 -58.73
C GLU A 70 60.15 -80.76 -59.67
N ARG A 71 59.86 -81.53 -60.73
CA ARG A 71 58.82 -81.17 -61.71
C ARG A 71 57.42 -81.11 -61.08
N ARG A 72 57.11 -82.07 -60.21
CA ARG A 72 55.77 -82.25 -59.61
C ARG A 72 55.44 -81.27 -58.46
N GLN A 73 56.43 -80.49 -58.00
CA GLN A 73 56.25 -79.43 -57.01
C GLN A 73 55.83 -78.14 -57.71
N ARG A 74 56.60 -77.71 -58.73
CA ARG A 74 56.33 -76.53 -59.56
C ARG A 74 54.89 -76.44 -60.07
N ASP A 75 54.33 -77.54 -60.58
CA ASP A 75 52.93 -77.60 -61.06
C ASP A 75 51.91 -77.28 -59.96
N LYS A 76 52.16 -77.68 -58.71
CA LYS A 76 51.27 -77.42 -57.57
C LYS A 76 51.36 -75.97 -57.10
N ASP A 77 52.56 -75.40 -57.09
CA ASP A 77 52.79 -74.05 -56.63
C ASP A 77 52.23 -73.01 -57.62
N ALA A 78 52.29 -73.30 -58.93
CA ALA A 78 51.58 -72.51 -59.95
C ALA A 78 50.06 -72.46 -59.73
N VAL A 79 49.43 -73.58 -59.33
CA VAL A 79 47.98 -73.63 -59.04
C VAL A 79 47.62 -72.85 -57.76
N ARG A 80 48.51 -72.84 -56.75
CA ARG A 80 48.33 -72.00 -55.54
C ARG A 80 48.39 -70.52 -55.88
N GLN A 81 49.41 -70.10 -56.63
CA GLN A 81 49.61 -68.72 -57.06
C GLN A 81 48.41 -68.20 -57.87
N GLU A 82 47.80 -69.01 -58.74
CA GLU A 82 46.60 -68.60 -59.49
C GLU A 82 45.33 -68.50 -58.62
N LEU A 83 45.21 -69.31 -57.56
CA LEU A 83 44.13 -69.18 -56.56
C LEU A 83 44.33 -67.95 -55.67
N GLU A 84 45.56 -67.66 -55.26
CA GLU A 84 45.93 -66.47 -54.50
C GLU A 84 45.70 -65.20 -55.33
N ARG A 85 46.16 -65.16 -56.59
CA ARG A 85 45.90 -64.07 -57.55
C ARG A 85 44.40 -63.83 -57.77
N LYS A 86 43.57 -64.88 -57.75
CA LYS A 86 42.09 -64.77 -57.84
C LYS A 86 41.45 -64.23 -56.55
N LYS A 87 41.96 -64.60 -55.36
CA LYS A 87 41.55 -63.98 -54.09
C LYS A 87 41.92 -62.51 -54.06
N GLU A 88 43.18 -62.17 -54.35
CA GLU A 88 43.65 -60.78 -54.47
C GLU A 88 42.80 -59.97 -55.46
N MET A 89 42.47 -60.53 -56.62
CA MET A 89 41.60 -59.88 -57.61
C MET A 89 40.19 -59.63 -57.07
N THR A 90 39.63 -60.61 -56.34
CA THR A 90 38.30 -60.49 -55.72
C THR A 90 38.30 -59.45 -54.59
N GLU A 91 39.36 -59.42 -53.79
CA GLU A 91 39.56 -58.47 -52.69
C GLU A 91 39.78 -57.04 -53.20
N ARG A 92 40.64 -56.86 -54.22
CA ARG A 92 40.80 -55.58 -54.94
C ARG A 92 39.47 -55.12 -55.54
N SER A 93 38.71 -56.02 -56.18
CA SER A 93 37.38 -55.68 -56.70
C SER A 93 36.40 -55.29 -55.60
N ALA A 94 36.40 -55.98 -54.45
CA ALA A 94 35.54 -55.64 -53.31
C ALA A 94 35.96 -54.31 -52.65
N GLN A 95 37.24 -53.98 -52.60
CA GLN A 95 37.75 -52.67 -52.16
C GLN A 95 37.29 -51.55 -53.11
N ILE A 96 37.38 -51.77 -54.43
CA ILE A 96 36.90 -50.83 -55.45
C ILE A 96 35.37 -50.62 -55.33
N THR A 97 34.58 -51.69 -55.20
CA THR A 97 33.11 -51.58 -55.06
C THR A 97 32.69 -50.90 -53.75
N LYS A 98 33.48 -51.01 -52.66
CA LYS A 98 33.28 -50.22 -51.43
C LYS A 98 33.52 -48.72 -51.63
N GLN A 99 34.40 -48.35 -52.56
CA GLN A 99 34.69 -46.96 -52.91
C GLN A 99 33.69 -46.38 -53.93
N TRP A 100 32.81 -47.20 -54.53
CA TRP A 100 31.79 -46.72 -55.47
C TRP A 100 30.66 -45.98 -54.73
N PRO A 101 30.48 -44.66 -54.95
CA PRO A 101 29.52 -43.87 -54.16
C PRO A 101 28.06 -44.26 -54.43
N ASN A 102 27.76 -44.86 -55.58
CA ASN A 102 26.41 -45.14 -56.05
C ASN A 102 25.94 -46.59 -55.78
N THR A 103 26.67 -47.34 -54.95
CA THR A 103 26.22 -48.64 -54.44
C THR A 103 24.97 -48.48 -53.56
N ILE A 104 23.99 -49.39 -53.67
CA ILE A 104 22.71 -49.33 -52.90
C ILE A 104 22.95 -49.24 -51.38
N ILE A 105 23.99 -49.90 -50.88
CA ILE A 105 24.42 -49.84 -49.47
C ILE A 105 24.87 -48.42 -49.12
N GLY A 106 25.83 -47.85 -49.86
CA GLY A 106 26.30 -46.47 -49.68
C GLY A 106 25.22 -45.40 -49.88
N ALA A 107 24.21 -45.65 -50.71
CA ALA A 107 23.03 -44.77 -50.82
C ALA A 107 22.13 -44.83 -49.57
N ARG A 108 21.99 -46.02 -48.97
CA ARG A 108 21.26 -46.21 -47.69
C ARG A 108 22.04 -45.61 -46.52
N GLU A 109 23.35 -45.77 -46.49
CA GLU A 109 24.24 -45.18 -45.48
C GLU A 109 24.18 -43.66 -45.55
N ARG A 110 24.39 -43.04 -46.71
CA ARG A 110 24.21 -41.59 -46.91
C ARG A 110 22.81 -41.09 -46.51
N LYS A 111 21.75 -41.87 -46.76
CA LYS A 111 20.39 -41.50 -46.32
C LYS A 111 20.21 -41.59 -44.79
N LEU A 112 20.90 -42.51 -44.13
CA LEU A 112 20.92 -42.60 -42.66
C LEU A 112 21.80 -41.51 -42.03
N GLU A 113 22.91 -41.14 -42.67
CA GLU A 113 23.78 -40.02 -42.26
C GLU A 113 23.06 -38.68 -42.40
N LEU A 114 22.45 -38.39 -43.56
CA LEU A 114 21.62 -37.19 -43.76
C LEU A 114 20.44 -37.14 -42.78
N LYS A 115 19.84 -38.30 -42.44
CA LYS A 115 18.81 -38.34 -41.39
C LYS A 115 19.41 -38.03 -40.01
N LYS A 116 20.57 -38.59 -39.64
CA LYS A 116 21.26 -38.26 -38.37
C LYS A 116 21.59 -36.77 -38.30
N ILE A 117 22.19 -36.19 -39.34
CA ILE A 117 22.55 -34.77 -39.40
C ILE A 117 21.30 -33.90 -39.20
N ARG A 118 20.22 -34.17 -39.94
CA ARG A 118 18.96 -33.44 -39.81
C ARG A 118 18.32 -33.62 -38.42
N ASP A 119 18.29 -34.84 -37.89
CA ASP A 119 17.75 -35.12 -36.55
C ASP A 119 18.60 -34.44 -35.46
N GLN A 120 19.92 -34.32 -35.65
CA GLN A 120 20.84 -33.56 -34.78
C GLN A 120 20.58 -32.05 -34.89
N GLU A 121 20.42 -31.49 -36.10
CA GLU A 121 20.00 -30.09 -36.29
C GLU A 121 18.63 -29.82 -35.64
N GLU A 122 17.67 -30.74 -35.75
CA GLU A 122 16.36 -30.64 -35.11
C GLU A 122 16.46 -30.69 -33.57
N GLU A 123 17.41 -31.42 -33.00
CA GLU A 123 17.71 -31.39 -31.57
C GLU A 123 18.45 -30.11 -31.14
N GLU A 124 19.41 -29.63 -31.91
CA GLU A 124 20.15 -28.39 -31.61
C GLU A 124 19.24 -27.17 -31.66
N ARG A 125 18.32 -27.10 -32.63
CA ARG A 125 17.28 -26.07 -32.69
C ARG A 125 16.35 -26.12 -31.46
N LYS A 126 15.99 -27.31 -30.97
CA LYS A 126 15.22 -27.46 -29.71
C LYS A 126 16.02 -26.97 -28.51
N LYS A 127 17.29 -27.39 -28.36
CA LYS A 127 18.17 -26.94 -27.28
C LYS A 127 18.35 -25.41 -27.26
N VAL A 128 18.39 -24.76 -28.43
CA VAL A 128 18.38 -23.29 -28.53
C VAL A 128 17.06 -22.69 -28.06
N LEU A 129 15.91 -23.22 -28.51
CA LEU A 129 14.58 -22.77 -28.07
C LEU A 129 14.37 -22.98 -26.56
N ASP A 130 14.76 -24.13 -26.01
CA ASP A 130 14.69 -24.42 -24.57
C ASP A 130 15.49 -23.39 -23.76
N LEU A 131 16.69 -23.01 -24.24
CA LEU A 131 17.54 -21.98 -23.63
C LEU A 131 17.02 -20.54 -23.83
N GLU A 132 16.20 -20.29 -24.85
CA GLU A 132 15.52 -19.00 -25.06
C GLU A 132 14.28 -18.87 -24.19
N GLU A 133 13.47 -19.93 -24.09
CA GLU A 133 12.34 -20.00 -23.17
C GLU A 133 12.79 -19.95 -21.69
N GLU A 134 13.90 -20.61 -21.32
CA GLU A 134 14.45 -20.52 -19.97
C GLU A 134 14.90 -19.09 -19.62
N LYS A 135 15.61 -18.40 -20.53
CA LYS A 135 15.99 -16.98 -20.35
C LYS A 135 14.74 -16.11 -20.17
N LEU A 136 13.76 -16.25 -21.06
CA LEU A 136 12.55 -15.42 -21.05
C LEU A 136 11.68 -15.71 -19.80
N ALA A 137 11.64 -16.96 -19.33
CA ALA A 137 11.02 -17.32 -18.06
C ALA A 137 11.79 -16.77 -16.85
N ALA A 138 13.12 -16.79 -16.87
CA ALA A 138 13.97 -16.18 -15.84
C ALA A 138 13.82 -14.65 -15.80
N GLU A 139 13.71 -13.99 -16.96
CA GLU A 139 13.44 -12.56 -17.10
C GLU A 139 12.05 -12.21 -16.55
N ARG A 140 10.97 -12.88 -16.97
CA ARG A 140 9.62 -12.69 -16.41
C ARG A 140 9.60 -12.90 -14.89
N ARG A 141 10.30 -13.92 -14.39
CA ARG A 141 10.42 -14.18 -12.94
C ARG A 141 11.19 -13.07 -12.24
N ARG A 142 12.25 -12.54 -12.86
CA ARG A 142 13.04 -11.41 -12.36
C ARG A 142 12.19 -10.14 -12.32
N GLU A 143 11.47 -9.79 -13.37
CA GLU A 143 10.53 -8.66 -13.43
C GLU A 143 9.48 -8.74 -12.31
N GLN A 144 8.89 -9.93 -12.10
CA GLN A 144 7.92 -10.15 -11.03
C GLN A 144 8.54 -9.95 -9.64
N ILE A 145 9.77 -10.42 -9.42
CA ILE A 145 10.52 -10.23 -8.16
C ILE A 145 10.91 -8.76 -7.96
N GLU A 146 11.37 -8.06 -9.00
CA GLU A 146 11.72 -6.64 -8.94
C GLU A 146 10.47 -5.76 -8.68
N LYS A 147 9.34 -6.07 -9.33
CA LYS A 147 8.04 -5.42 -9.06
C LYS A 147 7.54 -5.69 -7.63
N ALA A 148 7.67 -6.92 -7.14
CA ALA A 148 7.31 -7.26 -5.76
C ALA A 148 8.18 -6.50 -4.74
N LYS A 149 9.49 -6.41 -4.98
CA LYS A 149 10.41 -5.60 -4.15
C LYS A 149 10.05 -4.11 -4.16
N GLN A 150 9.70 -3.54 -5.32
CA GLN A 150 9.25 -2.15 -5.42
C GLN A 150 7.98 -1.90 -4.61
N LEU A 151 6.99 -2.79 -4.71
CA LEU A 151 5.74 -2.70 -3.95
C LEU A 151 5.99 -2.80 -2.44
N GLN A 152 6.76 -3.81 -1.99
CA GLN A 152 7.14 -3.97 -0.58
C GLN A 152 7.89 -2.75 -0.05
N TYR A 153 8.79 -2.17 -0.83
CA TYR A 153 9.53 -0.96 -0.46
C TYR A 153 8.60 0.26 -0.32
N TYR A 154 7.67 0.46 -1.26
CA TYR A 154 6.66 1.53 -1.20
C TYR A 154 5.63 1.33 -0.07
N GLU A 155 5.36 0.08 0.31
CA GLU A 155 4.51 -0.24 1.45
C GLU A 155 5.16 0.12 2.80
N THR A 156 6.48 0.30 2.88
CA THR A 156 7.14 0.69 4.14
C THR A 156 6.68 2.07 4.63
N ASP A 157 6.40 2.19 5.94
CA ASP A 157 5.87 3.40 6.58
C ASP A 157 6.65 4.68 6.25
N ARG A 158 7.98 4.59 6.17
CA ARG A 158 8.87 5.71 5.80
C ARG A 158 8.59 6.22 4.38
N VAL A 159 8.42 5.32 3.41
CA VAL A 159 8.13 5.68 2.02
C VAL A 159 6.69 6.16 1.89
N ARG A 160 5.73 5.52 2.55
CA ARG A 160 4.31 5.94 2.56
C ARG A 160 4.14 7.39 3.07
N LYS A 161 4.84 7.77 4.14
CA LYS A 161 4.87 9.15 4.65
C LYS A 161 5.57 10.12 3.69
N PHE A 162 6.68 9.69 3.06
CA PHE A 162 7.35 10.49 2.04
C PHE A 162 6.42 10.76 0.83
N HIS A 163 5.72 9.74 0.33
CA HIS A 163 4.69 9.87 -0.70
C HIS A 163 3.54 10.79 -0.26
N THR A 164 3.17 10.79 1.02
CA THR A 164 2.18 11.75 1.56
C THR A 164 2.70 13.21 1.48
N SER A 165 3.98 13.45 1.77
CA SER A 165 4.59 14.79 1.58
C SER A 165 4.84 15.16 0.11
N LEU A 166 5.01 14.18 -0.78
CA LEU A 166 5.06 14.40 -2.23
C LEU A 166 3.68 14.81 -2.77
N LEU A 167 2.61 14.12 -2.37
CA LEU A 167 1.24 14.51 -2.73
C LEU A 167 0.93 15.94 -2.26
N LEU A 168 1.32 16.30 -1.03
CA LEU A 168 1.19 17.67 -0.53
C LEU A 168 1.99 18.69 -1.35
N THR A 169 3.12 18.29 -1.95
CA THR A 169 3.94 19.16 -2.82
C THR A 169 3.21 19.50 -4.12
N GLU A 170 2.55 18.53 -4.75
CA GLU A 170 1.73 18.77 -5.94
C GLU A 170 0.44 19.54 -5.62
N VAL A 171 -0.24 19.22 -4.51
CA VAL A 171 -1.43 19.97 -4.03
C VAL A 171 -1.10 21.45 -3.74
N LEU A 172 0.10 21.77 -3.25
CA LEU A 172 0.55 23.15 -3.13
C LEU A 172 0.71 23.82 -4.50
N LYS A 173 1.25 23.11 -5.51
CA LYS A 173 1.38 23.67 -6.86
C LYS A 173 0.04 23.87 -7.56
N GLU A 174 -0.90 22.94 -7.39
CA GLU A 174 -2.30 23.13 -7.81
C GLU A 174 -2.93 24.36 -7.13
N ARG A 175 -2.64 24.57 -5.83
CA ARG A 175 -3.16 25.71 -5.09
C ARG A 175 -2.60 27.04 -5.57
N ASP A 176 -1.32 27.11 -5.93
CA ASP A 176 -0.73 28.29 -6.54
C ASP A 176 -1.41 28.62 -7.88
N LEU A 177 -1.65 27.60 -8.73
CA LEU A 177 -2.36 27.77 -10.01
C LEU A 177 -3.82 28.23 -9.82
N GLN A 178 -4.53 27.76 -8.78
CA GLN A 178 -5.85 28.28 -8.42
C GLN A 178 -5.81 29.76 -7.99
N ILE A 179 -4.76 30.18 -7.28
CA ILE A 179 -4.58 31.57 -6.86
C ILE A 179 -4.25 32.45 -8.07
N GLU A 180 -3.36 32.02 -8.97
CA GLU A 180 -3.11 32.69 -10.25
C GLU A 180 -4.40 32.85 -11.07
N MET A 181 -5.18 31.77 -11.23
CA MET A 181 -6.44 31.79 -11.97
C MET A 181 -7.44 32.76 -11.33
N LYS A 182 -7.60 32.75 -10.00
CA LYS A 182 -8.47 33.69 -9.28
C LYS A 182 -8.02 35.14 -9.51
N ASN A 183 -6.72 35.41 -9.42
CA ASN A 183 -6.18 36.76 -9.61
C ASN A 183 -6.40 37.28 -11.03
N ARG A 184 -6.28 36.42 -12.06
CA ARG A 184 -6.60 36.76 -13.45
C ARG A 184 -8.10 37.05 -13.64
N ILE A 185 -8.98 36.27 -13.01
CA ILE A 185 -10.44 36.52 -13.03
C ILE A 185 -10.78 37.85 -12.37
N GLU A 186 -10.12 38.17 -11.25
CA GLU A 186 -10.32 39.45 -10.56
C GLU A 186 -9.79 40.64 -11.38
N GLN A 187 -8.66 40.49 -12.08
CA GLN A 187 -8.16 41.49 -13.02
C GLN A 187 -9.11 41.73 -14.19
N MET A 188 -9.74 40.68 -14.75
CA MET A 188 -10.75 40.83 -15.80
C MET A 188 -11.99 41.57 -15.29
N ARG A 189 -12.51 41.21 -14.11
CA ARG A 189 -13.63 41.95 -13.47
C ARG A 189 -13.31 43.41 -13.22
N GLN A 190 -12.09 43.72 -12.77
CA GLN A 190 -11.65 45.10 -12.57
C GLN A 190 -11.50 45.86 -13.91
N ALA A 191 -11.22 45.18 -15.02
CA ALA A 191 -11.31 45.79 -16.34
C ALA A 191 -12.77 46.05 -16.73
N ASP A 192 -13.66 45.06 -16.60
CA ASP A 192 -15.09 45.17 -16.89
C ASP A 192 -15.75 46.32 -16.09
N GLU A 193 -15.49 46.40 -14.77
CA GLU A 193 -15.99 47.48 -13.90
C GLU A 193 -15.45 48.87 -14.30
N ASN A 194 -14.23 48.95 -14.84
CA ASN A 194 -13.66 50.21 -15.32
C ASN A 194 -14.22 50.61 -16.69
N ASP A 195 -14.55 49.66 -17.56
CA ASP A 195 -15.24 49.90 -18.82
C ASP A 195 -16.70 50.34 -18.60
N GLU A 196 -17.43 49.70 -17.68
CA GLU A 196 -18.78 50.15 -17.29
C GLU A 196 -18.75 51.55 -16.68
N ARG A 197 -17.77 51.84 -15.82
CA ARG A 197 -17.57 53.16 -15.22
C ARG A 197 -17.28 54.24 -16.27
N GLN A 198 -16.45 53.93 -17.28
CA GLN A 198 -16.20 54.82 -18.42
C GLN A 198 -17.47 55.10 -19.20
N ARG A 199 -18.21 54.06 -19.63
CA ARG A 199 -19.47 54.21 -20.39
C ARG A 199 -20.53 55.01 -19.62
N PHE A 200 -20.63 54.81 -18.31
CA PHE A 200 -21.53 55.59 -17.46
C PHE A 200 -21.12 57.07 -17.40
N GLN A 201 -19.82 57.35 -17.28
CA GLN A 201 -19.29 58.72 -17.26
C GLN A 201 -19.43 59.40 -18.63
N GLU A 202 -19.27 58.67 -19.74
CA GLU A 202 -19.57 59.14 -21.10
C GLU A 202 -21.05 59.49 -21.26
N ALA A 203 -21.97 58.60 -20.87
CA ALA A 203 -23.41 58.85 -20.91
C ALA A 203 -23.85 60.05 -20.05
N GLN A 204 -23.22 60.25 -18.87
CA GLN A 204 -23.42 61.47 -18.08
C GLN A 204 -22.92 62.72 -18.82
N ASN A 205 -21.73 62.67 -19.41
CA ASN A 205 -21.16 63.79 -20.17
C ASN A 205 -22.02 64.14 -21.40
N GLU A 206 -22.59 63.16 -22.09
CA GLU A 206 -23.55 63.38 -23.19
C GLU A 206 -24.86 64.00 -22.70
N PHE A 207 -25.41 63.51 -21.58
CA PHE A 207 -26.60 64.11 -20.97
C PHE A 207 -26.38 65.58 -20.59
N TYR A 208 -25.23 65.92 -19.98
CA TYR A 208 -24.88 67.30 -19.64
C TYR A 208 -24.72 68.18 -20.88
N LYS A 209 -24.06 67.71 -21.94
CA LYS A 209 -23.97 68.42 -23.24
C LYS A 209 -25.36 68.66 -23.84
N ALA A 210 -26.22 67.63 -23.86
CA ALA A 210 -27.56 67.73 -24.41
C ALA A 210 -28.46 68.71 -23.63
N GLU A 211 -28.33 68.79 -22.30
CA GLU A 211 -29.08 69.80 -21.51
C GLU A 211 -28.48 71.20 -21.66
N GLN A 212 -27.15 71.35 -21.75
CA GLN A 212 -26.51 72.62 -22.12
C GLN A 212 -27.02 73.13 -23.49
N GLU A 213 -27.08 72.27 -24.51
CA GLU A 213 -27.69 72.60 -25.80
C GLU A 213 -29.16 73.03 -25.68
N LYS A 214 -29.97 72.35 -24.85
CA LYS A 214 -31.38 72.73 -24.61
C LYS A 214 -31.47 74.11 -23.93
N ILE A 215 -30.58 74.40 -22.98
CA ILE A 215 -30.49 75.71 -22.31
C ILE A 215 -30.08 76.79 -23.31
N GLU A 216 -29.08 76.53 -24.16
CA GLU A 216 -28.68 77.44 -25.24
C GLU A 216 -29.80 77.70 -26.24
N LYS A 217 -30.49 76.66 -26.72
CA LYS A 217 -31.62 76.76 -27.65
C LYS A 217 -32.72 77.65 -27.04
N LYS A 218 -33.18 77.33 -25.83
CA LYS A 218 -34.14 78.16 -25.05
C LYS A 218 -33.66 79.61 -24.87
N SER A 219 -32.35 79.85 -24.70
CA SER A 219 -31.77 81.19 -24.59
C SER A 219 -31.82 81.96 -25.91
N LYS A 220 -31.42 81.31 -27.01
CA LYS A 220 -31.48 81.83 -28.38
C LYS A 220 -32.93 82.15 -28.79
N ASP A 221 -33.87 81.27 -28.46
CA ASP A 221 -35.31 81.45 -28.72
C ASP A 221 -35.88 82.65 -27.95
N ARG A 222 -35.56 82.78 -26.64
CA ARG A 222 -35.92 83.96 -25.83
C ARG A 222 -35.35 85.25 -26.40
N ALA A 223 -34.08 85.24 -26.83
CA ALA A 223 -33.45 86.41 -27.43
C ALA A 223 -34.09 86.80 -28.77
N ASN A 224 -34.50 85.82 -29.58
CA ASN A 224 -35.21 86.06 -30.84
C ASN A 224 -36.64 86.56 -30.61
N LEU A 225 -37.36 86.01 -29.62
CA LEU A 225 -38.68 86.49 -29.22
C LEU A 225 -38.64 87.93 -28.66
N ALA A 226 -37.61 88.27 -27.87
CA ALA A 226 -37.39 89.64 -27.38
C ALA A 226 -37.14 90.62 -28.53
N LYS A 227 -36.32 90.25 -29.53
CA LYS A 227 -36.12 91.05 -30.76
C LYS A 227 -37.42 91.23 -31.54
N TYR A 228 -38.24 90.18 -31.67
CA TYR A 228 -39.52 90.25 -32.34
C TYR A 228 -40.52 91.19 -31.64
N HIS A 229 -40.66 91.09 -30.32
CA HIS A 229 -41.52 92.01 -29.56
C HIS A 229 -41.01 93.45 -29.60
N LEU A 230 -39.70 93.69 -29.60
CA LEU A 230 -39.12 95.02 -29.78
C LEU A 230 -39.45 95.60 -31.17
N ALA A 231 -39.34 94.79 -32.24
CA ALA A 231 -39.74 95.19 -33.58
C ALA A 231 -41.25 95.50 -33.67
N GLN A 232 -42.10 94.66 -33.06
CA GLN A 232 -43.56 94.87 -33.00
C GLN A 232 -43.94 96.14 -32.22
N ALA A 233 -43.25 96.43 -31.11
CA ALA A 233 -43.45 97.65 -30.33
C ALA A 233 -43.07 98.90 -31.13
N ASN A 234 -41.93 98.84 -31.85
CA ASN A 234 -41.50 99.92 -32.75
C ASN A 234 -42.48 100.12 -33.92
N GLN A 235 -43.01 99.04 -34.51
CA GLN A 235 -44.03 99.12 -35.55
C GLN A 235 -45.31 99.79 -35.05
N ARG A 236 -45.85 99.36 -33.89
CA ARG A 236 -47.02 99.98 -33.26
C ARG A 236 -46.79 101.47 -32.94
N LYS A 237 -45.59 101.82 -32.45
CA LYS A 237 -45.21 103.21 -32.21
C LYS A 237 -45.20 104.04 -33.50
N SER A 238 -44.69 103.48 -34.62
CA SER A 238 -44.74 104.14 -35.93
C SER A 238 -46.17 104.30 -36.45
N GLN A 239 -47.03 103.29 -36.26
CA GLN A 239 -48.44 103.34 -36.65
C GLN A 239 -49.20 104.42 -35.86
N TYR A 240 -49.01 104.48 -34.54
CA TYR A 240 -49.61 105.51 -33.69
C TYR A 240 -49.15 106.93 -34.07
N VAL A 241 -47.89 107.12 -34.48
CA VAL A 241 -47.40 108.41 -34.99
C VAL A 241 -48.07 108.78 -36.32
N GLN A 242 -48.24 107.82 -37.24
CA GLN A 242 -48.95 108.06 -38.51
C GLN A 242 -50.45 108.34 -38.30
N GLU A 243 -51.09 107.65 -37.36
CA GLU A 243 -52.47 107.87 -36.95
C GLU A 243 -52.64 109.28 -36.36
N LYS A 244 -51.78 109.68 -35.42
CA LYS A 244 -51.79 111.05 -34.86
C LYS A 244 -51.48 112.15 -35.88
N GLN A 245 -50.77 111.84 -36.97
CA GLN A 245 -50.58 112.76 -38.09
C GLN A 245 -51.84 112.90 -38.95
N LYS A 246 -52.62 111.82 -39.11
CA LYS A 246 -53.94 111.89 -39.77
C LYS A 246 -54.97 112.63 -38.93
N ASP A 247 -55.06 112.36 -37.63
CA ASP A 247 -55.96 113.09 -36.71
C ASP A 247 -55.75 114.61 -36.81
N GLN A 248 -54.50 115.05 -36.98
CA GLN A 248 -54.15 116.47 -37.15
C GLN A 248 -54.64 117.01 -38.51
N GLN A 249 -54.40 116.28 -39.60
CA GLN A 249 -54.88 116.66 -40.94
C GLN A 249 -56.41 116.70 -41.03
N GLU A 250 -57.09 115.71 -40.47
CA GLU A 250 -58.55 115.67 -40.38
C GLU A 250 -59.09 116.81 -39.50
N GLY A 251 -58.44 117.08 -38.36
CA GLY A 251 -58.78 118.22 -37.49
C GLY A 251 -58.56 119.61 -38.12
N ASP A 252 -57.63 119.74 -39.07
CA ASP A 252 -57.40 120.95 -39.86
C ASP A 252 -58.49 121.14 -40.93
N GLU A 253 -58.86 120.09 -41.66
CA GLU A 253 -59.98 120.16 -42.61
C GLU A 253 -61.34 120.36 -41.89
N TYR A 254 -61.56 119.76 -40.71
CA TYR A 254 -62.75 120.03 -39.90
C TYR A 254 -62.86 121.49 -39.46
N ARG A 255 -61.74 122.16 -39.12
CA ARG A 255 -61.73 123.60 -38.84
C ARG A 255 -62.12 124.41 -40.07
N ARG A 256 -61.54 124.09 -41.22
CA ARG A 256 -61.83 124.74 -42.51
C ARG A 256 -63.31 124.60 -42.93
N LEU A 257 -63.91 123.41 -42.74
CA LEU A 257 -65.33 123.19 -42.99
C LEU A 257 -66.22 123.96 -42.00
N ALA A 258 -65.82 124.05 -40.72
CA ALA A 258 -66.55 124.82 -39.72
C ALA A 258 -66.54 126.33 -40.03
N GLU A 259 -65.42 126.88 -40.51
CA GLU A 259 -65.31 128.27 -40.98
C GLU A 259 -66.23 128.53 -42.19
N GLN A 260 -66.27 127.62 -43.17
CA GLN A 260 -67.16 127.72 -44.33
C GLN A 260 -68.64 127.69 -43.93
N HIS A 261 -69.04 126.75 -43.09
CA HIS A 261 -70.42 126.65 -42.60
C HIS A 261 -70.83 127.85 -41.72
N ALA A 262 -69.90 128.45 -40.97
CA ALA A 262 -70.17 129.66 -40.19
C ALA A 262 -70.52 130.87 -41.09
N LEU A 263 -69.86 131.01 -42.25
CA LEU A 263 -70.19 132.02 -43.25
C LEU A 263 -71.59 131.76 -43.85
N GLU A 264 -71.86 130.52 -44.26
CA GLU A 264 -73.15 130.11 -44.84
C GLU A 264 -74.33 130.34 -43.86
N GLN A 265 -74.14 130.11 -42.56
CA GLN A 265 -75.15 130.41 -41.54
C GLN A 265 -75.43 131.92 -41.39
N LEU A 266 -74.44 132.80 -41.56
CA LEU A 266 -74.65 134.26 -41.52
C LEU A 266 -75.50 134.73 -42.71
N GLU A 267 -75.28 134.18 -43.89
CA GLU A 267 -76.10 134.45 -45.08
C GLU A 267 -77.54 133.94 -44.89
N LEU A 268 -77.70 132.73 -44.32
CA LEU A 268 -78.99 132.16 -43.95
C LEU A 268 -79.74 132.98 -42.88
N GLU A 269 -79.03 133.53 -41.89
CA GLU A 269 -79.63 134.44 -40.90
C GLU A 269 -80.09 135.76 -41.53
N HIS A 270 -79.32 136.32 -42.46
CA HIS A 270 -79.72 137.52 -43.18
C HIS A 270 -81.01 137.28 -43.98
N PHE A 271 -81.11 136.14 -44.66
CA PHE A 271 -82.33 135.74 -45.38
C PHE A 271 -83.54 135.53 -44.45
N LYS A 272 -83.36 134.84 -43.31
CA LYS A 272 -84.41 134.63 -42.29
C LYS A 272 -84.93 135.96 -41.70
N LYS A 273 -84.06 136.95 -41.50
CA LYS A 273 -84.44 138.30 -40.99
C LYS A 273 -85.24 139.11 -42.02
N LEU A 274 -85.16 138.76 -43.31
CA LEU A 274 -86.06 139.28 -44.34
C LEU A 274 -87.45 138.65 -44.20
N THR A 275 -87.55 137.32 -44.27
CA THR A 275 -88.84 136.61 -44.28
C THR A 275 -89.63 136.76 -42.97
N GLN A 276 -88.97 136.96 -41.83
CA GLN A 276 -89.66 137.26 -40.56
C GLN A 276 -90.45 138.58 -40.58
N LYS A 277 -90.05 139.58 -41.38
CA LYS A 277 -90.83 140.81 -41.55
C LYS A 277 -92.15 140.52 -42.26
N ASP A 278 -92.09 139.72 -43.32
CA ASP A 278 -93.25 139.35 -44.13
C ASP A 278 -94.23 138.46 -43.34
N VAL A 279 -93.70 137.50 -42.57
CA VAL A 279 -94.51 136.64 -41.69
C VAL A 279 -95.19 137.43 -40.57
N LYS A 280 -94.53 138.43 -39.97
CA LYS A 280 -95.17 139.27 -38.94
C LYS A 280 -96.41 139.99 -39.49
N ASN A 281 -96.29 140.59 -40.69
CA ASN A 281 -97.39 141.26 -41.40
C ASN A 281 -98.58 140.34 -41.75
N MET A 282 -98.43 139.03 -41.54
CA MET A 282 -99.48 138.01 -41.73
C MET A 282 -99.98 137.44 -40.39
N TYR A 283 -99.11 137.25 -39.39
CA TYR A 283 -99.49 136.71 -38.08
C TYR A 283 -100.39 137.64 -37.27
N ASP A 284 -100.17 138.96 -37.38
CA ASP A 284 -100.99 139.99 -36.74
C ASP A 284 -102.47 139.97 -37.22
N LYS A 285 -102.81 139.18 -38.26
CA LYS A 285 -104.17 138.94 -38.77
C LYS A 285 -104.84 137.66 -38.25
N VAL A 286 -104.09 136.77 -37.59
CA VAL A 286 -104.54 135.41 -37.20
C VAL A 286 -104.79 135.29 -35.70
N LEU A 287 -104.23 136.19 -34.89
CA LEU A 287 -104.37 136.16 -33.44
C LEU A 287 -105.82 136.38 -32.97
N ASP A 288 -106.60 137.19 -33.70
CA ASP A 288 -108.01 137.51 -33.41
C ASP A 288 -108.94 136.27 -33.46
N ASP A 289 -108.54 135.20 -34.16
CA ASP A 289 -109.40 134.03 -34.35
C ASP A 289 -109.40 133.05 -33.17
N LYS A 290 -108.25 132.86 -32.50
CA LYS A 290 -107.94 131.59 -31.80
C LYS A 290 -108.48 131.45 -30.37
N GLN A 291 -109.01 132.50 -29.74
CA GLN A 291 -109.32 132.53 -28.29
C GLN A 291 -110.55 131.71 -27.83
N LYS A 292 -110.93 130.62 -28.52
CA LYS A 292 -112.31 130.08 -28.50
C LYS A 292 -112.51 128.59 -28.14
N VAL A 293 -111.48 127.82 -27.73
CA VAL A 293 -111.52 126.32 -27.87
C VAL A 293 -111.17 125.42 -26.63
N LYS A 294 -110.31 125.81 -25.68
CA LYS A 294 -109.42 124.85 -24.99
C LYS A 294 -109.73 124.54 -23.50
N GLN A 295 -110.65 123.62 -23.15
CA GLN A 295 -111.04 123.33 -21.74
C GLN A 295 -111.56 121.88 -21.45
N MET A 296 -110.72 120.80 -21.49
CA MET A 296 -111.21 119.37 -21.37
C MET A 296 -110.31 118.23 -20.78
N GLU A 297 -108.99 118.36 -20.55
CA GLU A 297 -108.04 117.33 -21.05
C GLU A 297 -107.65 115.96 -20.36
N GLN A 298 -107.90 115.52 -19.09
CA GLN A 298 -107.13 114.37 -18.46
C GLN A 298 -107.77 113.36 -17.45
N GLN A 299 -107.38 112.06 -17.48
CA GLN A 299 -107.53 110.95 -16.46
C GLN A 299 -106.50 109.77 -16.68
N MET A 300 -106.32 108.77 -15.76
CA MET A 300 -105.91 107.31 -15.93
C MET A 300 -105.64 106.55 -14.56
N ASP A 301 -105.12 105.28 -14.57
CA ASP A 301 -105.17 104.20 -13.52
C ASP A 301 -103.91 103.23 -13.37
N GLU A 302 -103.89 102.25 -12.40
CA GLU A 302 -102.71 101.41 -11.93
C GLU A 302 -103.05 99.95 -11.37
N GLU A 303 -102.12 98.95 -11.26
CA GLU A 303 -102.41 97.53 -10.77
C GLU A 303 -101.27 96.64 -10.06
N GLU A 304 -101.07 95.31 -10.35
CA GLU A 304 -100.51 94.19 -9.48
C GLU A 304 -98.98 93.77 -9.44
N ASP A 305 -98.53 92.97 -8.40
CA ASP A 305 -97.37 92.00 -8.34
C ASP A 305 -97.36 91.07 -7.04
N GLU A 306 -96.64 89.89 -6.97
CA GLU A 306 -96.41 89.11 -5.70
C GLU A 306 -95.24 88.03 -5.55
N GLU A 307 -95.34 86.77 -6.02
CA GLU A 307 -95.04 85.58 -5.14
C GLU A 307 -93.62 84.95 -4.95
N LEU A 308 -92.99 84.35 -5.98
CA LEU A 308 -92.22 83.07 -5.91
C LEU A 308 -91.17 82.84 -4.78
N ARG A 309 -91.36 81.82 -3.89
CA ARG A 309 -90.52 81.60 -2.67
C ARG A 309 -89.82 80.23 -2.35
N VAL A 310 -90.33 79.04 -2.73
CA VAL A 310 -90.39 77.89 -1.74
C VAL A 310 -89.27 76.79 -1.66
N TYR A 311 -88.60 76.37 -2.74
CA TYR A 311 -88.09 74.97 -3.01
C TYR A 311 -86.97 74.29 -2.13
N ALA A 312 -86.58 74.74 -0.92
CA ALA A 312 -85.19 74.55 -0.43
C ALA A 312 -84.73 73.26 0.33
N GLU A 313 -85.56 72.51 1.07
CA GLU A 313 -85.04 71.79 2.28
C GLU A 313 -84.40 70.38 2.12
N ALA A 314 -84.61 69.64 1.04
CA ALA A 314 -84.52 68.17 1.05
C ALA A 314 -83.12 67.51 1.28
N LYS A 315 -82.00 68.25 1.18
CA LYS A 315 -80.69 67.66 0.82
C LYS A 315 -79.84 67.05 1.96
N LYS A 316 -80.27 67.09 3.22
CA LYS A 316 -79.40 66.78 4.40
C LYS A 316 -79.28 65.31 4.84
N LYS A 317 -80.03 64.35 4.26
CA LYS A 317 -80.24 63.01 4.88
C LYS A 317 -79.16 61.94 4.65
N ILE A 318 -78.26 62.11 3.68
CA ILE A 318 -77.43 61.01 3.13
C ILE A 318 -76.16 60.67 3.95
N ALA A 319 -75.62 61.62 4.73
CA ALA A 319 -74.25 61.51 5.28
C ALA A 319 -74.03 60.50 6.45
N ARG A 320 -75.05 59.76 6.90
CA ARG A 320 -75.00 59.02 8.18
C ARG A 320 -74.52 57.56 8.10
N LEU A 321 -74.52 56.94 6.91
CA LEU A 321 -74.38 55.47 6.72
C LEU A 321 -72.94 54.96 6.44
N ARG A 322 -71.87 55.69 6.81
CA ARG A 322 -70.47 55.31 6.45
C ARG A 322 -69.55 54.88 7.61
N ARG A 323 -70.00 54.84 8.87
CA ARG A 323 -69.13 54.59 10.03
C ARG A 323 -69.11 53.16 10.62
N GLU A 324 -69.99 52.27 10.18
CA GLU A 324 -70.18 50.97 10.86
C GLU A 324 -69.31 49.82 10.31
N LYS A 325 -68.57 50.03 9.21
CA LYS A 325 -67.95 48.94 8.44
C LYS A 325 -66.45 48.69 8.70
N GLU A 326 -65.86 49.35 9.68
CA GLU A 326 -64.40 49.34 9.92
C GLU A 326 -64.00 48.46 11.13
N LEU A 327 -64.94 48.03 11.97
CA LEU A 327 -64.66 47.31 13.21
C LEU A 327 -64.41 45.78 13.04
N GLN A 328 -64.70 45.21 11.88
CA GLN A 328 -64.64 43.75 11.66
C GLN A 328 -63.25 43.21 11.28
N ALA A 329 -62.31 44.07 10.88
CA ALA A 329 -61.06 43.66 10.22
C ALA A 329 -59.87 43.33 11.16
N ASN A 330 -60.10 43.11 12.47
CA ASN A 330 -59.03 43.08 13.48
C ASN A 330 -59.02 41.85 14.39
N GLN A 331 -59.69 40.75 14.02
CA GLN A 331 -59.66 39.48 14.77
C GLN A 331 -58.86 38.36 14.08
N GLU A 332 -58.52 38.49 12.78
CA GLU A 332 -57.79 37.48 11.98
C GLU A 332 -56.26 37.43 12.26
N LYS A 333 -55.79 37.83 13.45
CA LYS A 333 -54.35 38.01 13.74
C LYS A 333 -53.80 37.24 14.94
N GLN A 334 -54.60 36.36 15.55
CA GLN A 334 -54.20 35.67 16.79
C GLN A 334 -53.78 34.19 16.60
N ASP A 335 -54.28 33.51 15.57
CA ASP A 335 -54.19 32.03 15.45
C ASP A 335 -52.85 31.49 14.90
N ALA A 336 -51.83 32.34 14.79
CA ALA A 336 -50.54 32.01 14.15
C ALA A 336 -49.43 31.60 15.15
N ARG A 337 -49.77 30.99 16.31
CA ARG A 337 -48.80 30.63 17.36
C ARG A 337 -48.82 29.18 17.84
N ASP A 338 -49.93 28.48 17.73
CA ASP A 338 -50.10 27.14 18.31
C ASP A 338 -49.78 26.00 17.34
N HIS A 339 -48.52 25.94 16.87
CA HIS A 339 -48.08 24.89 15.94
C HIS A 339 -46.67 24.31 16.20
N MET A 340 -46.14 24.47 17.42
CA MET A 340 -44.81 23.98 17.84
C MET A 340 -44.85 22.96 18.99
N ILE A 341 -46.01 22.35 19.23
CA ILE A 341 -46.19 21.29 20.24
C ILE A 341 -46.48 19.96 19.51
N GLY A 342 -45.59 18.98 19.65
CA GLY A 342 -45.86 17.58 19.28
C GLY A 342 -45.01 16.99 18.16
N TYR A 343 -43.70 16.77 18.40
CA TYR A 343 -42.91 15.84 17.59
C TYR A 343 -41.92 15.04 18.46
N LEU A 344 -42.08 13.70 18.42
CA LEU A 344 -41.19 12.64 18.95
C LEU A 344 -40.67 12.81 20.40
N GLY A 345 -41.24 12.15 21.41
CA GLY A 345 -42.35 11.20 21.39
C GLY A 345 -42.01 9.76 21.00
N SER A 346 -40.78 9.45 20.55
CA SER A 346 -40.43 8.12 20.04
C SER A 346 -38.96 7.71 20.26
N LEU A 347 -38.65 7.29 21.50
CA LEU A 347 -37.54 6.39 21.87
C LEU A 347 -37.73 6.09 23.38
N GLN A 348 -38.66 5.23 23.80
CA GLN A 348 -38.59 3.76 23.68
C GLN A 348 -37.34 3.27 24.43
N LYS A 349 -37.43 2.87 25.72
CA LYS A 349 -37.75 1.48 26.16
C LYS A 349 -36.94 0.45 25.35
N ARG A 350 -36.12 -0.44 25.91
CA ARG A 350 -36.28 -1.22 27.16
C ARG A 350 -35.00 -2.07 27.46
N ALA A 351 -35.03 -2.84 28.55
CA ALA A 351 -34.07 -3.86 29.03
C ALA A 351 -32.82 -3.29 29.75
N GLU A 352 -32.55 -3.46 31.06
CA GLU A 352 -32.95 -4.46 32.10
C GLU A 352 -32.24 -5.84 31.92
N ALA A 353 -31.47 -6.45 32.86
CA ALA A 353 -30.98 -6.10 34.22
C ALA A 353 -29.81 -7.06 34.70
N ASP A 354 -29.60 -7.22 36.04
CA ASP A 354 -29.04 -8.37 36.82
C ASP A 354 -27.77 -8.27 37.75
N ASN A 355 -27.73 -9.17 38.77
CA ASN A 355 -27.03 -9.11 40.09
C ASN A 355 -25.73 -9.96 40.23
N ASP A 356 -25.02 -9.93 41.39
CA ASP A 356 -24.73 -11.15 42.25
C ASP A 356 -23.97 -10.92 43.62
N THR A 357 -24.00 -11.95 44.48
CA THR A 357 -23.13 -12.37 45.63
C THR A 357 -23.39 -11.93 47.09
N GLN A 358 -23.61 -12.93 47.98
CA GLN A 358 -23.56 -12.81 49.47
C GLN A 358 -23.37 -14.18 50.18
N ILE A 359 -22.14 -14.72 50.34
CA ILE A 359 -21.90 -15.99 51.08
C ILE A 359 -20.57 -15.95 51.87
N PHE A 360 -20.60 -15.98 53.22
CA PHE A 360 -19.40 -16.19 54.06
C PHE A 360 -19.68 -16.69 55.51
N ARG A 361 -20.35 -17.84 55.72
CA ARG A 361 -20.52 -18.44 57.07
C ARG A 361 -20.61 -19.98 57.08
N ALA A 362 -19.48 -20.68 57.24
CA ALA A 362 -19.45 -22.10 57.64
C ALA A 362 -18.04 -22.57 58.08
N ARG A 363 -17.77 -22.74 59.40
CA ARG A 363 -16.69 -23.58 59.98
C ARG A 363 -16.74 -23.65 61.51
N ALA A 364 -16.23 -24.75 62.06
CA ALA A 364 -15.82 -25.06 63.45
C ALA A 364 -16.76 -25.96 64.31
N GLN A 365 -16.29 -27.18 64.63
CA GLN A 365 -16.71 -27.98 65.80
C GLN A 365 -15.80 -29.21 66.05
N LYS A 366 -15.66 -29.61 67.34
CA LYS A 366 -15.57 -31.00 67.85
C LYS A 366 -14.24 -31.80 67.77
N GLU A 367 -13.46 -31.80 68.86
CA GLU A 367 -12.31 -32.72 69.08
C GLU A 367 -11.91 -32.85 70.58
N ALA A 368 -12.41 -33.85 71.33
CA ALA A 368 -11.96 -34.17 72.72
C ALA A 368 -12.54 -35.48 73.30
N LYS A 369 -11.71 -36.54 73.47
CA LYS A 369 -11.83 -37.68 74.42
C LYS A 369 -10.64 -38.67 74.25
N ASP A 370 -10.62 -39.73 75.08
CA ASP A 370 -9.80 -40.97 74.99
C ASP A 370 -8.36 -40.99 75.59
N LEU A 371 -8.24 -41.37 76.88
CA LEU A 371 -6.97 -41.76 77.53
C LEU A 371 -7.21 -42.50 78.87
N ARG A 372 -6.60 -43.68 79.13
CA ARG A 372 -6.27 -44.24 80.49
C ARG A 372 -5.60 -45.64 80.52
N GLU A 373 -6.36 -46.76 80.60
CA GLU A 373 -5.99 -47.94 81.43
C GLU A 373 -5.20 -49.10 80.76
N GLU A 374 -4.11 -49.57 81.42
CA GLU A 374 -3.54 -50.94 81.36
C GLU A 374 -2.62 -51.18 82.59
N GLN A 375 -2.48 -52.42 83.12
CA GLN A 375 -1.50 -52.75 84.20
C GLN A 375 -0.85 -54.16 84.21
N GLU A 376 -1.57 -55.21 84.62
CA GLU A 376 -0.99 -56.38 85.36
C GLU A 376 -0.19 -57.44 84.55
N LYS A 377 0.77 -58.14 85.21
CA LYS A 377 1.54 -59.29 84.63
C LYS A 377 2.11 -60.39 85.58
N LEU A 378 2.48 -60.09 86.83
CA LEU A 378 3.84 -60.45 87.30
C LEU A 378 4.10 -61.87 87.90
N GLU A 379 3.40 -62.30 88.94
CA GLU A 379 3.99 -63.03 90.10
C GLU A 379 4.57 -64.47 89.91
N LYS A 380 4.63 -65.04 88.70
CA LYS A 380 4.67 -66.51 88.48
C LYS A 380 6.00 -67.28 88.69
N GLN A 381 7.09 -66.70 89.20
CA GLN A 381 8.44 -67.10 88.72
C GLN A 381 9.29 -68.14 89.51
N GLN A 382 9.09 -68.40 90.81
CA GLN A 382 10.22 -68.88 91.64
C GLN A 382 10.58 -70.40 91.63
N LYS A 383 9.65 -71.34 91.44
CA LYS A 383 9.83 -72.77 91.81
C LYS A 383 10.72 -73.65 90.90
N MET A 384 11.62 -73.07 90.09
CA MET A 384 12.23 -73.76 88.93
C MET A 384 13.67 -74.27 89.12
N GLN A 385 14.34 -74.01 90.26
CA GLN A 385 15.81 -73.92 90.26
C GLN A 385 16.62 -75.18 90.65
N GLU A 386 16.05 -76.17 91.35
CA GLU A 386 16.87 -77.18 92.07
C GLU A 386 17.22 -78.46 91.27
N SER A 387 16.31 -78.95 90.41
CA SER A 387 16.56 -80.15 89.58
C SER A 387 17.76 -79.98 88.63
N ILE A 388 18.12 -78.72 88.35
CA ILE A 388 19.24 -78.27 87.53
C ILE A 388 20.61 -78.74 88.10
N ALA A 389 20.70 -79.17 89.37
CA ALA A 389 21.97 -79.42 90.03
C ALA A 389 22.73 -80.69 89.58
N LYS A 390 22.11 -81.88 89.59
CA LYS A 390 22.85 -83.16 89.41
C LYS A 390 23.27 -83.44 87.97
N HIS A 391 22.52 -82.94 87.00
CA HIS A 391 22.86 -82.94 85.57
C HIS A 391 24.26 -82.33 85.29
N ARG A 392 24.78 -81.47 86.18
CA ARG A 392 26.00 -80.68 85.96
C ARG A 392 27.33 -81.45 86.04
N HIS A 393 27.38 -82.67 86.59
CA HIS A 393 28.68 -83.33 86.80
C HIS A 393 29.10 -84.26 85.65
N GLU A 394 28.26 -85.20 85.23
CA GLU A 394 28.60 -86.12 84.12
C GLU A 394 28.68 -85.38 82.77
N THR A 395 27.94 -84.28 82.64
CA THR A 395 28.11 -83.33 81.53
C THR A 395 29.48 -82.68 81.47
N MET A 396 30.23 -82.56 82.57
CA MET A 396 31.55 -81.91 82.55
C MET A 396 32.63 -82.76 81.87
N LYS A 397 32.59 -84.10 82.02
CA LYS A 397 33.63 -84.98 81.45
C LYS A 397 33.47 -85.25 79.95
N ARG A 398 32.23 -85.44 79.46
CA ARG A 398 32.00 -85.48 78.00
C ARG A 398 32.43 -84.16 77.38
N ARG A 399 32.00 -83.04 77.98
CA ARG A 399 32.45 -81.67 77.66
C ARG A 399 33.95 -81.40 77.84
N GLU A 400 34.78 -82.36 78.26
CA GLU A 400 36.24 -82.22 78.22
C GLU A 400 36.82 -82.88 76.95
N THR A 401 36.36 -84.07 76.58
CA THR A 401 36.72 -84.68 75.28
C THR A 401 36.06 -83.97 74.09
N ASP A 402 34.82 -83.54 74.27
CA ASP A 402 34.08 -82.77 73.26
C ASP A 402 34.78 -81.41 73.07
N ARG A 403 35.23 -80.75 74.15
CA ARG A 403 36.06 -79.52 74.09
C ARG A 403 37.33 -79.69 73.28
N GLU A 404 38.08 -80.79 73.42
CA GLU A 404 39.34 -80.96 72.67
C GLU A 404 39.12 -81.14 71.16
N ILE A 405 37.94 -81.66 70.77
CA ILE A 405 37.53 -81.76 69.36
C ILE A 405 36.99 -80.40 68.89
N GLU A 406 36.07 -79.79 69.67
CA GLU A 406 35.57 -78.43 69.47
C GLU A 406 36.73 -77.43 69.30
N GLU A 407 37.79 -77.47 70.12
CA GLU A 407 38.93 -76.55 70.04
C GLU A 407 39.74 -76.68 68.73
N ARG A 408 39.82 -77.89 68.17
CA ARG A 408 40.48 -78.17 66.88
C ARG A 408 39.60 -77.78 65.70
N GLU A 409 38.32 -78.12 65.75
CA GLU A 409 37.35 -77.70 64.75
C GLU A 409 37.20 -76.17 64.77
N ASP A 410 37.14 -75.54 65.94
CA ASP A 410 37.24 -74.09 66.12
C ASP A 410 38.57 -73.52 65.63
N ALA A 411 39.69 -74.23 65.73
CA ALA A 411 40.97 -73.75 65.19
C ALA A 411 40.95 -73.74 63.66
N GLU A 412 40.40 -74.77 63.02
CA GLU A 412 40.18 -74.78 61.58
C GLU A 412 39.10 -73.77 61.15
N MET A 413 38.00 -73.65 61.88
CA MET A 413 36.94 -72.69 61.59
C MET A 413 37.40 -71.26 61.81
N ARG A 414 38.28 -70.99 62.79
CA ARG A 414 38.98 -69.70 62.94
C ARG A 414 39.92 -69.42 61.75
N ARG A 415 40.61 -70.43 61.21
CA ARG A 415 41.44 -70.27 59.99
C ARG A 415 40.58 -69.99 58.75
N LYS A 416 39.58 -70.84 58.48
CA LYS A 416 38.63 -70.69 57.36
C LYS A 416 37.88 -69.36 57.45
N LYS A 417 37.50 -68.93 58.67
CA LYS A 417 36.94 -67.61 58.92
C LYS A 417 37.95 -66.48 58.68
N ALA A 418 39.18 -66.56 59.18
CA ALA A 418 40.19 -65.53 58.93
C ALA A 418 40.55 -65.39 57.43
N GLU A 419 40.55 -66.48 56.69
CA GLU A 419 40.70 -66.49 55.22
C GLU A 419 39.48 -65.90 54.51
N SER A 420 38.26 -66.26 54.95
CA SER A 420 37.01 -65.67 54.47
C SER A 420 36.92 -64.17 54.75
N ASP A 421 37.27 -63.73 55.97
CA ASP A 421 37.30 -62.33 56.39
C ASP A 421 38.37 -61.56 55.61
N ARG A 422 39.53 -62.16 55.33
CA ARG A 422 40.57 -61.58 54.46
C ARG A 422 40.10 -61.43 53.00
N LEU A 423 39.45 -62.45 52.43
CA LEU A 423 38.88 -62.38 51.08
C LEU A 423 37.75 -61.34 51.00
N TYR A 424 36.91 -61.27 52.03
CA TYR A 424 35.85 -60.27 52.14
C TYR A 424 36.41 -58.83 52.24
N LEU A 425 37.48 -58.62 53.01
CA LEU A 425 38.16 -57.32 53.08
C LEU A 425 38.79 -56.92 51.73
N LEU A 426 39.42 -57.85 51.01
CA LEU A 426 39.95 -57.59 49.65
C LEU A 426 38.81 -57.25 48.68
N TYR A 427 37.72 -58.01 48.69
CA TYR A 427 36.54 -57.75 47.86
C TYR A 427 35.88 -56.40 48.18
N GLN A 428 35.81 -55.99 49.45
CA GLN A 428 35.33 -54.65 49.82
C GLN A 428 36.28 -53.55 49.33
N GLN A 429 37.60 -53.73 49.42
CA GLN A 429 38.58 -52.79 48.86
C GLN A 429 38.49 -52.68 47.33
N GLU A 430 38.23 -53.78 46.62
CA GLU A 430 38.00 -53.76 45.18
C GLU A 430 36.69 -53.06 44.82
N LYS A 431 35.61 -53.33 45.56
CA LYS A 431 34.32 -52.63 45.44
C LYS A 431 34.42 -51.14 45.80
N GLU A 432 35.33 -50.74 46.68
CA GLU A 432 35.65 -49.34 46.97
C GLU A 432 36.41 -48.68 45.82
N LYS A 433 37.43 -49.36 45.27
CA LYS A 433 38.15 -48.88 44.08
C LYS A 433 37.20 -48.70 42.88
N GLN A 434 36.30 -49.66 42.64
CA GLN A 434 35.26 -49.57 41.61
C GLN A 434 34.34 -48.38 41.86
N ARG A 435 33.73 -48.24 43.06
CA ARG A 435 32.88 -47.09 43.40
C ARG A 435 33.60 -45.74 43.24
N MET A 436 34.90 -45.67 43.54
CA MET A 436 35.71 -44.46 43.33
C MET A 436 35.98 -44.19 41.85
N GLN A 437 36.24 -45.22 41.04
CA GLN A 437 36.40 -45.10 39.59
C GLN A 437 35.09 -44.70 38.90
N ASP A 438 33.96 -45.28 39.30
CA ASP A 438 32.62 -44.91 38.82
C ASP A 438 32.31 -43.45 39.16
N ALA A 439 32.57 -43.03 40.40
CA ALA A 439 32.38 -41.64 40.83
C ALA A 439 33.30 -40.66 40.08
N GLN A 440 34.54 -41.05 39.76
CA GLN A 440 35.46 -40.27 38.94
C GLN A 440 34.94 -40.15 37.49
N ALA A 441 34.51 -41.26 36.87
CA ALA A 441 33.96 -41.26 35.52
C ALA A 441 32.68 -40.43 35.40
N ILE A 442 31.79 -40.50 36.40
CA ILE A 442 30.58 -39.67 36.50
C ILE A 442 30.96 -38.18 36.66
N SER A 443 31.96 -37.87 37.50
CA SER A 443 32.45 -36.49 37.68
C SER A 443 33.05 -35.92 36.40
N GLU A 444 33.89 -36.68 35.68
CA GLU A 444 34.41 -36.30 34.37
C GLU A 444 33.31 -36.11 33.33
N TYR A 445 32.29 -36.98 33.31
CA TYR A 445 31.15 -36.86 32.40
C TYR A 445 30.34 -35.58 32.68
N HIS A 446 30.08 -35.27 33.94
CA HIS A 446 29.44 -34.01 34.33
C HIS A 446 30.30 -32.78 34.00
N LEU A 447 31.63 -32.86 34.14
CA LEU A 447 32.54 -31.78 33.72
C LEU A 447 32.49 -31.55 32.20
N LYS A 448 32.55 -32.63 31.40
CA LYS A 448 32.41 -32.58 29.93
C LYS A 448 31.05 -32.01 29.53
N GLN A 449 29.97 -32.41 30.20
CA GLN A 449 28.63 -31.86 29.98
C GLN A 449 28.52 -30.38 30.38
N ALA A 450 29.21 -29.93 31.43
CA ALA A 450 29.25 -28.53 31.84
C ALA A 450 30.04 -27.66 30.86
N GLN A 451 31.15 -28.18 30.31
CA GLN A 451 31.90 -27.57 29.21
C GLN A 451 31.02 -27.45 27.96
N GLU A 452 30.45 -28.54 27.47
CA GLU A 452 29.59 -28.54 26.28
C GLU A 452 28.40 -27.57 26.40
N ARG A 453 27.76 -27.47 27.57
CA ARG A 453 26.70 -26.49 27.82
C ARG A 453 27.19 -25.04 27.77
N LYS A 454 28.40 -24.77 28.26
CA LYS A 454 29.03 -23.45 28.21
C LYS A 454 29.41 -23.09 26.77
N ASP A 455 30.01 -24.03 26.05
CA ASP A 455 30.48 -23.82 24.67
C ASP A 455 29.28 -23.55 23.75
N ARG A 456 28.23 -24.38 23.82
CA ARG A 456 26.94 -24.10 23.15
C ARG A 456 26.32 -22.74 23.53
N GLN A 457 26.51 -22.26 24.77
CA GLN A 457 26.03 -20.93 25.18
C GLN A 457 26.90 -19.81 24.59
N CYS A 458 28.19 -20.04 24.38
CA CYS A 458 29.06 -19.13 23.64
C CYS A 458 28.71 -19.10 22.14
N ASP A 459 28.45 -20.25 21.53
CA ASP A 459 28.05 -20.37 20.11
C ASP A 459 26.70 -19.70 19.83
N LEU A 460 25.72 -19.88 20.73
CA LEU A 460 24.43 -19.18 20.67
C LEU A 460 24.61 -17.67 20.77
N LYS A 461 25.41 -17.17 21.73
CA LYS A 461 25.70 -15.74 21.86
C LYS A 461 26.47 -15.16 20.67
N ALA A 462 27.37 -15.93 20.06
CA ALA A 462 28.04 -15.51 18.83
C ALA A 462 27.02 -15.37 17.69
N SER A 463 26.11 -16.35 17.56
CA SER A 463 25.03 -16.34 16.57
C SER A 463 24.07 -15.16 16.79
N GLU A 464 23.64 -14.90 18.03
CA GLU A 464 22.84 -13.72 18.41
C GLU A 464 23.53 -12.40 18.04
N MET A 465 24.84 -12.30 18.27
CA MET A 465 25.62 -11.10 17.92
C MET A 465 25.82 -10.95 16.40
N ASP A 466 25.94 -12.04 15.64
CA ASP A 466 26.05 -12.01 14.18
C ASP A 466 24.71 -11.70 13.51
N GLU A 467 23.59 -12.18 14.05
CA GLU A 467 22.23 -11.78 13.64
C GLU A 467 22.01 -10.28 13.87
N VAL A 468 22.35 -9.75 15.05
CA VAL A 468 22.25 -8.30 15.34
C VAL A 468 23.14 -7.45 14.43
N GLN A 469 24.34 -7.92 14.08
CA GLN A 469 25.20 -7.25 13.10
C GLN A 469 24.59 -7.26 11.69
N LEU A 470 23.99 -8.37 11.28
CA LEU A 470 23.33 -8.52 9.97
C LEU A 470 22.09 -7.61 9.87
N ASP A 471 21.20 -7.64 10.85
CA ASP A 471 20.02 -6.78 10.93
C ASP A 471 20.41 -5.30 10.90
N ARG A 472 21.47 -4.93 11.62
CA ARG A 472 22.01 -3.56 11.60
C ARG A 472 22.61 -3.19 10.26
N HIS A 473 23.35 -4.07 9.59
CA HIS A 473 23.86 -3.81 8.24
C HIS A 473 22.72 -3.65 7.23
N MET A 474 21.71 -4.53 7.27
CA MET A 474 20.50 -4.42 6.44
C MET A 474 19.79 -3.09 6.69
N THR A 475 19.62 -2.71 7.95
CA THR A 475 19.06 -1.41 8.39
C THR A 475 19.88 -0.23 7.85
N GLU A 476 21.21 -0.26 7.93
CA GLU A 476 22.09 0.77 7.38
C GLU A 476 22.02 0.85 5.83
N VAL A 477 21.87 -0.28 5.13
CA VAL A 477 21.63 -0.33 3.67
C VAL A 477 20.26 0.24 3.29
N GLU A 478 19.19 -0.09 4.02
CA GLU A 478 17.87 0.49 3.79
C GLU A 478 17.85 2.02 4.01
N LYS A 479 18.63 2.54 4.97
CA LYS A 479 18.80 3.98 5.18
C LYS A 479 19.35 4.66 3.92
N GLN A 480 20.38 4.05 3.33
CA GLN A 480 21.01 4.56 2.10
C GLN A 480 20.02 4.50 0.92
N GLN A 481 19.32 3.39 0.72
CA GLN A 481 18.29 3.27 -0.33
C GLN A 481 17.19 4.33 -0.19
N TYR A 482 16.75 4.62 1.04
CA TYR A 482 15.77 5.67 1.32
C TYR A 482 16.33 7.08 1.05
N GLN A 483 17.57 7.36 1.45
CA GLN A 483 18.23 8.64 1.17
C GLN A 483 18.44 8.86 -0.33
N ASP A 484 18.89 7.85 -1.06
CA ASP A 484 19.05 7.88 -2.53
C ASP A 484 17.71 8.12 -3.25
N TYR A 485 16.68 7.36 -2.88
CA TYR A 485 15.36 7.47 -3.48
C TYR A 485 14.75 8.85 -3.23
N THR A 486 14.72 9.28 -1.96
CA THR A 486 14.11 10.56 -1.58
C THR A 486 14.91 11.75 -2.10
N GLY A 487 16.23 11.66 -2.16
CA GLY A 487 17.11 12.64 -2.79
C GLY A 487 16.79 12.84 -4.27
N ARG A 488 16.76 11.76 -5.07
CA ARG A 488 16.42 11.81 -6.50
C ARG A 488 15.03 12.42 -6.74
N VAL A 489 14.03 12.05 -5.94
CA VAL A 489 12.67 12.62 -6.05
C VAL A 489 12.67 14.10 -5.67
N ILE A 490 13.35 14.51 -4.59
CA ILE A 490 13.44 15.92 -4.20
C ILE A 490 14.13 16.77 -5.28
N SER A 491 15.26 16.32 -5.84
CA SER A 491 15.95 17.02 -6.93
C SER A 491 15.08 17.20 -8.17
N TYR A 492 14.45 16.13 -8.65
CA TYR A 492 13.52 16.20 -9.79
C TYR A 492 12.34 17.15 -9.53
N MET A 493 11.85 17.23 -8.29
CA MET A 493 10.75 18.13 -7.93
C MET A 493 11.21 19.60 -7.81
N GLU A 494 12.47 19.85 -7.42
CA GLU A 494 13.10 21.18 -7.43
C GLU A 494 13.41 21.69 -8.83
N GLU A 495 13.92 20.83 -9.72
CA GLU A 495 14.14 21.13 -11.15
C GLU A 495 12.84 21.54 -11.86
N ASN A 496 11.70 20.99 -11.42
CA ASN A 496 10.36 21.35 -11.91
C ASN A 496 9.71 22.54 -11.15
N GLY A 497 10.43 23.22 -10.25
CA GLY A 497 9.93 24.40 -9.54
C GLY A 497 8.80 24.14 -8.54
N ARG A 498 8.71 22.93 -7.96
CA ARG A 498 7.70 22.55 -6.96
C ARG A 498 8.20 22.81 -5.53
N ASN A 499 7.28 23.07 -4.59
CA ASN A 499 7.63 23.37 -3.20
C ASN A 499 8.00 22.10 -2.40
N THR A 500 9.28 21.73 -2.41
CA THR A 500 9.78 20.49 -1.76
C THR A 500 9.97 20.57 -0.25
N TYR A 501 9.64 21.68 0.40
CA TYR A 501 9.76 21.84 1.86
C TYR A 501 9.07 20.70 2.67
N PRO A 502 7.86 20.22 2.32
CA PRO A 502 7.24 19.09 3.02
C PRO A 502 8.06 17.80 2.94
N MET A 503 8.66 17.52 1.78
CA MET A 503 9.50 16.33 1.55
C MET A 503 10.84 16.43 2.27
N LYS A 504 11.51 17.59 2.21
CA LYS A 504 12.74 17.84 2.98
C LYS A 504 12.48 17.66 4.48
N ARG A 505 11.34 18.16 4.97
CA ARG A 505 10.94 17.97 6.37
C ARG A 505 10.75 16.49 6.73
N THR A 506 9.94 15.72 6.01
CA THR A 506 9.70 14.29 6.32
C THR A 506 10.98 13.47 6.28
N VAL A 507 11.86 13.71 5.29
CA VAL A 507 13.19 13.08 5.22
C VAL A 507 14.03 13.37 6.46
N THR A 508 14.11 14.64 6.92
CA THR A 508 14.86 14.96 8.15
C THR A 508 14.25 14.41 9.43
N GLU A 509 12.93 14.22 9.49
CA GLU A 509 12.25 13.61 10.64
C GLU A 509 12.49 12.10 10.70
N GLU A 510 12.41 11.38 9.57
CA GLU A 510 12.67 9.93 9.55
C GLU A 510 14.16 9.60 9.73
N ILE A 511 15.10 10.39 9.18
CA ILE A 511 16.55 10.21 9.44
C ILE A 511 16.84 10.33 10.94
N LYS A 512 16.24 11.30 11.63
CA LYS A 512 16.41 11.46 13.10
C LYS A 512 15.88 10.26 13.88
N ARG A 513 14.76 9.66 13.48
CA ARG A 513 14.27 8.40 14.09
C ARG A 513 15.24 7.24 13.85
N PHE A 514 15.80 7.17 12.64
CA PHE A 514 16.80 6.16 12.28
C PHE A 514 18.04 6.21 13.19
N ASP A 515 18.57 7.41 13.41
CA ASP A 515 19.75 7.61 14.25
C ASP A 515 19.45 7.43 15.75
N GLN A 516 18.21 7.69 16.18
CA GLN A 516 17.73 7.34 17.53
C GLN A 516 17.66 5.83 17.76
N LEU A 517 17.13 5.06 16.78
CA LEU A 517 17.07 3.60 16.85
C LEU A 517 18.48 2.99 16.87
N ASN A 518 19.36 3.39 15.94
CA ASN A 518 20.74 2.90 15.90
C ASN A 518 21.55 3.27 17.17
N HIS A 519 21.23 4.38 17.85
CA HIS A 519 21.81 4.73 19.14
C HIS A 519 21.26 3.89 20.31
N ALA A 520 20.01 3.44 20.23
CA ALA A 520 19.43 2.51 21.21
C ALA A 520 20.09 1.13 21.14
N TYR A 521 20.27 0.56 19.94
CA TYR A 521 20.97 -0.71 19.74
C TYR A 521 22.43 -0.65 20.22
N LYS A 522 23.16 0.43 19.92
CA LYS A 522 24.52 0.63 20.45
C LYS A 522 24.57 0.73 21.98
N LYS A 523 23.52 1.20 22.64
CA LYS A 523 23.43 1.19 24.12
C LYS A 523 23.16 -0.20 24.71
N THR A 524 22.49 -1.10 23.98
CA THR A 524 22.38 -2.50 24.39
C THR A 524 23.67 -3.28 24.14
N GLU A 525 24.38 -3.02 23.03
CA GLU A 525 25.74 -3.56 22.77
C GLU A 525 26.74 -3.14 23.87
N THR A 526 26.71 -1.86 24.28
CA THR A 526 27.71 -1.26 25.20
C THR A 526 27.30 -1.25 26.69
N SER A 527 26.27 -2.00 27.06
CA SER A 527 25.87 -2.21 28.46
C SER A 527 26.34 -3.58 28.96
N PRO A 528 27.55 -3.70 29.55
CA PRO A 528 28.05 -4.96 30.10
C PRO A 528 27.27 -5.35 31.37
N ASN A 529 26.12 -5.98 31.15
CA ASN A 529 25.23 -6.58 32.14
C ASN A 529 25.14 -5.82 33.48
N GLY A 530 24.57 -4.61 33.45
CA GLY A 530 24.33 -3.77 34.65
C GLY A 530 23.41 -4.37 35.72
N ASN A 531 22.91 -5.60 35.54
CA ASN A 531 22.36 -6.40 36.64
C ASN A 531 23.52 -6.78 37.57
N GLY A 532 23.65 -6.06 38.67
CA GLY A 532 24.80 -6.18 39.54
C GLY A 532 25.08 -7.61 39.98
N GLU A 533 26.19 -8.17 39.47
CA GLU A 533 26.99 -9.10 40.25
C GLU A 533 27.34 -8.42 41.57
N LYS A 534 26.50 -8.64 42.59
CA LYS A 534 26.94 -8.55 43.96
C LYS A 534 28.13 -9.50 44.07
N LYS A 535 29.35 -8.94 44.11
CA LYS A 535 30.54 -9.66 44.56
C LYS A 535 30.12 -10.49 45.78
N PRO A 536 30.47 -11.79 45.89
CA PRO A 536 30.16 -12.60 47.07
C PRO A 536 30.96 -12.11 48.28
N GLY A 537 30.45 -11.01 48.85
CA GLY A 537 31.09 -10.18 49.87
C GLY A 537 30.92 -10.80 51.24
N SER A 538 31.64 -11.89 51.49
CA SER A 538 31.98 -12.35 52.83
C SER A 538 30.79 -12.65 53.77
N GLN A 539 29.73 -13.31 53.27
CA GLN A 539 28.66 -13.84 54.13
C GLN A 539 28.62 -15.39 54.19
N ASP A 540 28.93 -16.08 53.09
CA ASP A 540 28.88 -17.56 53.02
C ASP A 540 30.00 -18.31 53.79
N LYS A 541 30.80 -17.61 54.59
CA LYS A 541 31.71 -18.21 55.57
C LYS A 541 31.03 -18.60 56.90
N LYS A 542 29.74 -18.28 57.10
CA LYS A 542 28.99 -18.70 58.31
C LYS A 542 28.16 -19.97 58.10
N SER A 543 27.42 -20.05 57.00
CA SER A 543 26.51 -21.17 56.69
C SER A 543 27.23 -22.53 56.60
N LEU A 544 28.50 -22.56 56.16
CA LEU A 544 29.26 -23.79 55.96
C LEU A 544 29.78 -24.43 57.26
N ASP A 545 29.81 -23.71 58.39
CA ASP A 545 30.11 -24.30 59.70
C ASP A 545 28.85 -24.53 60.55
N GLU A 546 27.78 -23.77 60.29
CA GLU A 546 26.45 -24.02 60.88
C GLU A 546 25.81 -25.30 60.31
N THR A 547 25.93 -25.54 59.00
CA THR A 547 25.44 -26.79 58.36
C THR A 547 26.22 -28.03 58.79
N LYS A 548 27.55 -27.94 59.00
CA LYS A 548 28.35 -29.04 59.58
C LYS A 548 27.87 -29.44 60.97
N LYS A 549 27.58 -28.44 61.83
CA LYS A 549 27.03 -28.69 63.17
C LYS A 549 25.65 -29.33 63.14
N HIS A 550 24.82 -29.01 62.15
CA HIS A 550 23.47 -29.57 62.01
C HIS A 550 23.44 -31.00 61.42
N LEU A 551 24.55 -31.48 60.86
CA LEU A 551 24.68 -32.82 60.27
C LEU A 551 25.49 -33.82 61.13
N GLY A 552 25.81 -33.46 62.39
CA GLY A 552 26.35 -34.41 63.38
C GLY A 552 27.79 -34.88 63.18
N PHE A 553 28.53 -34.37 62.18
CA PHE A 553 29.92 -34.73 61.95
C PHE A 553 30.89 -34.00 62.88
N GLN A 554 31.12 -34.54 64.08
CA GLN A 554 32.34 -34.26 64.84
C GLN A 554 33.51 -35.01 64.22
N TRP A 555 34.48 -34.27 63.68
CA TRP A 555 35.82 -34.77 63.39
C TRP A 555 36.76 -34.23 64.46
N ASP A 556 37.18 -35.08 65.39
CA ASP A 556 38.27 -34.75 66.31
C ASP A 556 39.58 -34.70 65.53
N ILE A 557 40.03 -33.48 65.24
CA ILE A 557 41.34 -33.23 64.65
C ILE A 557 42.36 -33.30 65.80
N PRO A 558 43.30 -34.27 65.82
CA PRO A 558 44.39 -34.24 66.79
C PRO A 558 45.26 -33.01 66.52
N ASN A 559 45.42 -32.16 67.55
CA ASN A 559 46.46 -31.13 67.53
C ASN A 559 47.84 -31.79 67.59
N LYS A 560 48.85 -31.02 67.15
CA LYS A 560 50.27 -31.38 67.20
C LYS A 560 50.78 -31.55 68.63
#